data_AF-A0A8S4S5G1-F1
#
_entry.id   AF-A0A8S4S5G1-F1
#
_cell.length_a   1.000
_cell.length_b   1.000
_cell.length_c   1.000
_cell.angle_alpha   90.00
_cell.angle_beta   90.00
_cell.angle_gamma   90.00
#
_symmetry.space_group_name_H-M   'P 1'
#
loop_
_entity.id
_entity.type
_entity.pdbx_description
1 polymer ?
#
loop_
_entity_poly.entity_id
_entity_poly.type
_entity_poly.pdbx_seq_one_letter_code
_entity_poly.pdbx_strand_id
1 'polypeptide(L)'
;MNAVIKTRPVIKYVPCTFGTTNSAIRCITNKSEDVTTHTGQKWDADDYRLARFSLAAKQVNPNWAIKLIEQVPPKEVTNRVVWCDGGSGPEGHPRVYINLDKPGNHSCGYCGLRFVKKDH
;
A
#
# COMPACT_ATOMS: atom_id res chain seq x y z
N MET A 1 8.29 -6.31 26.49
CA MET A 1 6.89 -6.46 26.06
C MET A 1 6.12 -5.27 26.59
N ASN A 2 5.96 -4.20 25.80
CA ASN A 2 5.28 -2.98 26.27
C ASN A 2 3.96 -2.83 25.52
N ALA A 3 2.87 -3.16 26.19
CA ALA A 3 1.52 -2.88 25.70
C ALA A 3 1.26 -1.38 25.78
N VAL A 4 1.14 -0.73 24.63
CA VAL A 4 0.69 0.67 24.53
C VAL A 4 -0.80 0.69 24.85
N ILE A 5 -1.15 1.11 26.07
CA ILE A 5 -2.53 1.35 26.49
C ILE A 5 -3.05 2.54 25.66
N LYS A 6 -3.83 2.26 24.62
CA LYS A 6 -4.50 3.29 23.81
C LYS A 6 -5.57 3.93 24.68
N THR A 7 -5.26 5.08 25.29
CA THR A 7 -6.22 5.85 26.07
C THR A 7 -7.41 6.22 25.19
N ARG A 8 -8.62 5.90 25.65
CA ARG A 8 -9.86 6.23 24.95
C ARG A 8 -9.96 7.77 24.83
N PRO A 9 -10.38 8.31 23.68
CA PRO A 9 -10.42 9.76 23.49
C PRO A 9 -11.43 10.37 24.48
N VAL A 10 -10.98 11.42 25.17
CA VAL A 10 -11.78 12.19 26.13
C VAL A 10 -12.94 12.86 25.37
N ILE A 11 -14.16 12.58 25.82
CA ILE A 11 -15.40 13.18 25.31
C ILE A 11 -15.34 14.68 25.60
N LYS A 12 -15.07 15.52 24.59
CA LYS A 12 -15.19 16.97 24.69
C LYS A 12 -16.55 17.40 24.18
N TYR A 13 -17.39 17.93 25.09
CA TYR A 13 -18.65 18.58 24.74
C TYR A 13 -18.36 19.97 24.16
N VAL A 14 -18.91 20.27 22.98
CA VAL A 14 -18.92 21.62 22.39
C VAL A 14 -20.37 22.10 22.37
N PRO A 15 -20.71 23.23 23.02
CA PRO A 15 -22.07 23.74 23.00
C PRO A 15 -22.35 24.43 21.66
N CYS A 16 -23.36 23.96 20.94
CA CYS A 16 -23.89 24.62 19.75
C CYS A 16 -25.25 25.23 20.12
N THR A 17 -25.34 26.56 20.16
CA THR A 17 -26.57 27.28 20.49
C THR A 17 -27.38 27.54 19.23
N PHE A 18 -28.38 26.71 18.95
CA PHE A 18 -29.43 26.99 17.97
C PHE A 18 -30.77 26.45 18.48
N GLY A 19 -31.71 27.37 18.76
CA GLY A 19 -33.13 27.07 18.88
C GLY A 19 -33.58 26.29 20.12
N THR A 20 -34.63 26.80 20.75
CA THR A 20 -35.30 26.31 21.95
C THR A 20 -35.93 24.92 21.79
N THR A 21 -35.12 23.87 21.74
CA THR A 21 -35.44 22.51 22.21
C THR A 21 -34.12 21.77 22.44
N ASN A 22 -33.79 21.48 23.70
CA ASN A 22 -32.58 20.78 24.12
C ASN A 22 -32.63 19.27 23.78
N SER A 23 -32.78 18.93 22.50
CA SER A 23 -32.38 17.60 22.04
C SER A 23 -30.91 17.68 21.67
N ALA A 24 -30.06 17.15 22.54
CA ALA A 24 -28.66 16.91 22.24
C ALA A 24 -28.58 15.92 21.06
N ILE A 25 -28.57 16.43 19.83
CA ILE A 25 -28.21 15.63 18.66
C ILE A 25 -26.76 15.23 18.88
N ARG A 26 -26.55 13.95 19.19
CA ARG A 26 -25.21 13.36 19.27
C ARG A 26 -24.61 13.33 17.86
N CYS A 27 -24.12 14.47 17.38
CA CYS A 27 -23.24 14.47 16.22
C CYS A 27 -21.94 13.79 16.66
N ILE A 28 -21.64 12.61 16.10
CA ILE A 28 -20.35 11.94 16.31
C ILE A 28 -19.30 12.81 15.61
N THR A 29 -18.66 13.71 16.36
CA THR A 29 -17.64 14.65 15.83
C THR A 29 -16.27 14.01 15.62
N ASN A 30 -16.11 12.71 15.91
CA ASN A 30 -14.86 12.01 15.67
C ASN A 30 -14.78 11.63 14.19
N LYS A 31 -14.20 12.52 13.39
CA LYS A 31 -13.82 12.22 11.99
C LYS A 31 -12.90 11.00 12.00
N SER A 32 -13.31 9.93 11.35
CA SER A 32 -12.47 8.74 11.19
C SER A 32 -11.56 8.93 9.99
N GLU A 33 -10.25 8.92 10.22
CA GLU A 33 -9.28 8.96 9.14
C GLU A 33 -9.15 7.59 8.45
N ASP A 34 -9.26 7.58 7.12
CA ASP A 34 -9.13 6.36 6.33
C ASP A 34 -7.66 5.99 6.07
N VAL A 35 -7.38 4.68 6.04
CA VAL A 35 -6.06 4.15 5.72
C VAL A 35 -5.90 4.07 4.20
N THR A 36 -4.84 4.68 3.68
CA THR A 36 -4.51 4.63 2.26
C THR A 36 -4.08 3.22 1.85
N THR A 37 -4.65 2.74 0.75
CA THR A 37 -4.28 1.45 0.16
C THR A 37 -3.00 1.53 -0.65
N HIS A 38 -2.40 0.39 -1.02
CA HIS A 38 -1.18 0.35 -1.84
C HIS A 38 -1.36 0.97 -3.25
N THR A 39 -2.59 1.17 -3.70
CA THR A 39 -2.92 1.87 -4.96
C THR A 39 -3.09 3.38 -4.79
N GLY A 40 -3.05 3.89 -3.55
CA GLY A 40 -3.29 5.30 -3.23
C GLY A 40 -4.75 5.65 -2.91
N GLN A 41 -5.69 4.70 -2.97
CA GLN A 41 -7.09 4.97 -2.65
C GLN A 41 -7.29 5.22 -1.16
N LYS A 42 -7.96 6.33 -0.84
CA LYS A 42 -8.39 6.79 0.49
C LYS A 42 -9.68 7.61 0.34
N TRP A 43 -10.62 7.46 1.27
CA TRP A 43 -11.79 8.35 1.35
C TRP A 43 -11.50 9.63 2.13
N ASP A 44 -12.15 10.72 1.77
CA ASP A 44 -12.11 11.95 2.56
C ASP A 44 -12.79 11.74 3.92
N ALA A 45 -12.34 12.49 4.92
CA ALA A 45 -12.81 12.33 6.30
C ALA A 45 -14.32 12.61 6.48
N ASP A 46 -14.90 13.42 5.58
CA ASP A 46 -16.31 13.81 5.59
C ASP A 46 -17.17 12.93 4.64
N ASP A 47 -16.58 11.90 4.03
CA ASP A 47 -17.28 11.00 3.12
C ASP A 47 -18.17 10.00 3.86
N TYR A 48 -19.48 10.04 3.57
CA TYR A 48 -20.48 9.14 4.16
C TYR A 48 -20.17 7.65 3.95
N ARG A 49 -19.41 7.31 2.90
CA ARG A 49 -19.04 5.92 2.57
C ARG A 49 -18.17 5.27 3.64
N LEU A 50 -17.51 6.05 4.50
CA LEU A 50 -16.71 5.56 5.63
C LEU A 50 -17.54 4.90 6.73
N ALA A 51 -18.85 5.18 6.81
CA ALA A 51 -19.75 4.56 7.78
C ALA A 51 -19.70 3.02 7.74
N ARG A 52 -19.36 2.41 6.59
CA ARG A 52 -19.20 0.95 6.45
C ARG A 52 -18.11 0.35 7.34
N PHE A 53 -17.12 1.14 7.73
CA PHE A 53 -15.98 0.72 8.56
C PHE A 53 -16.12 1.18 10.02
N SER A 54 -17.31 1.62 10.43
CA SER A 54 -17.57 2.07 11.81
C SER A 54 -17.48 0.95 12.85
N LEU A 55 -17.91 -0.27 12.49
CA LEU A 55 -17.91 -1.43 13.38
C LEU A 55 -16.68 -2.34 13.19
N ALA A 56 -16.00 -2.24 12.05
CA ALA A 56 -14.88 -3.11 11.69
C ALA A 56 -13.81 -2.33 10.93
N ALA A 57 -12.54 -2.62 11.22
CA ALA A 57 -11.41 -1.94 10.59
C ALA A 57 -11.26 -2.33 9.11
N LYS A 58 -11.00 -1.34 8.27
CA LYS A 58 -10.61 -1.54 6.87
C LYS A 58 -9.32 -2.37 6.80
N GLN A 59 -9.38 -3.50 6.12
CA GLN A 59 -8.22 -4.38 5.95
C GLN A 59 -7.36 -3.86 4.79
N VAL A 60 -6.10 -3.55 5.10
CA VAL A 60 -5.10 -3.11 4.12
C VAL A 60 -3.82 -3.89 4.37
N ASN A 61 -3.19 -4.38 3.31
CA ASN A 61 -1.90 -5.05 3.42
C ASN A 61 -0.79 -4.01 3.69
N PRO A 62 -0.02 -4.14 4.80
CA PRO A 62 1.11 -3.26 5.09
C PRO A 62 2.32 -3.52 4.18
N ASN A 63 2.44 -4.72 3.61
CA ASN A 63 3.59 -5.12 2.79
C ASN A 63 3.36 -4.75 1.33
N TRP A 64 3.92 -3.62 0.91
CA TRP A 64 3.73 -3.09 -0.44
C TRP A 64 4.77 -3.66 -1.40
N ALA A 65 4.30 -4.35 -2.45
CA ALA A 65 5.17 -4.99 -3.45
C ALA A 65 6.17 -4.01 -4.11
N ILE A 66 5.78 -2.74 -4.30
CA ILE A 66 6.64 -1.68 -4.85
C ILE A 66 7.90 -1.48 -3.99
N LYS A 67 7.75 -1.47 -2.66
CA LYS A 67 8.88 -1.31 -1.73
C LYS A 67 9.74 -2.57 -1.68
N LEU A 68 9.10 -3.74 -1.73
CA LEU A 68 9.79 -5.02 -1.68
C LEU A 68 10.65 -5.26 -2.93
N ILE A 69 10.16 -4.90 -4.12
CA ILE A 69 10.94 -5.10 -5.36
C ILE A 69 12.09 -4.10 -5.47
N GLU A 70 11.92 -2.88 -4.94
CA GLU A 70 12.98 -1.87 -4.89
C GLU A 70 14.16 -2.30 -4.03
N GLN A 71 13.89 -3.02 -2.93
CA GLN A 71 14.91 -3.58 -2.03
C GLN A 71 15.78 -4.65 -2.72
N VAL A 72 15.28 -5.32 -3.76
CA VAL A 72 16.03 -6.36 -4.47
C VAL A 72 17.00 -5.70 -5.47
N PRO A 73 18.33 -5.89 -5.35
CA PRO A 73 19.28 -5.26 -6.25
C PRO A 73 19.17 -5.82 -7.68
N PRO A 74 19.47 -5.02 -8.72
CA PRO A 74 19.55 -5.52 -10.08
C PRO A 74 20.59 -6.62 -10.24
N LYS A 75 20.24 -7.67 -10.98
CA LYS A 75 21.14 -8.78 -11.28
C LYS A 75 22.02 -8.43 -12.48
N GLU A 76 23.32 -8.44 -12.26
CA GLU A 76 24.31 -8.21 -13.31
C GLU A 76 24.53 -9.49 -14.13
N VAL A 77 24.53 -9.35 -15.45
CA VAL A 77 24.70 -10.46 -16.39
C VAL A 77 25.63 -10.06 -17.54
N THR A 78 26.33 -11.02 -18.14
CA THR A 78 27.25 -10.77 -19.26
C THR A 78 26.57 -10.87 -20.62
N ASN A 79 25.52 -11.70 -20.71
CA ASN A 79 24.83 -11.98 -21.95
C ASN A 79 23.97 -10.80 -22.41
N ARG A 80 23.84 -10.65 -23.73
CA ARG A 80 22.95 -9.65 -24.37
C ARG A 80 21.47 -9.93 -24.11
N VAL A 81 21.08 -11.20 -24.09
CA VAL A 81 19.70 -11.65 -23.86
C VAL A 81 19.71 -12.58 -22.67
N VAL A 82 18.82 -12.33 -21.71
CA VAL A 82 18.65 -13.15 -20.50
C VAL A 82 17.25 -13.70 -20.47
N TRP A 83 17.10 -14.92 -19.95
CA TRP A 83 15.80 -15.51 -19.70
C TRP A 83 15.44 -15.45 -18.21
N CYS A 84 14.15 -15.30 -17.92
CA CYS A 84 13.61 -15.29 -16.57
C CYS A 84 12.36 -16.19 -16.54
N ASP A 85 12.26 -17.04 -15.54
CA ASP A 85 11.14 -17.94 -15.25
C ASP A 85 10.60 -17.77 -13.82
N GLY A 86 11.12 -16.81 -13.06
CA GLY A 86 10.79 -16.61 -11.65
C GLY A 86 11.55 -17.51 -10.67
N GLY A 87 12.50 -18.33 -11.13
CA GLY A 87 13.45 -19.07 -10.29
C GLY A 87 13.02 -20.49 -9.89
N SER A 88 11.74 -20.83 -10.01
CA SER A 88 11.18 -22.10 -9.53
C SER A 88 10.68 -23.01 -10.65
N GLY A 89 11.16 -22.84 -11.89
CA GLY A 89 10.70 -23.60 -13.04
C GLY A 89 9.18 -23.47 -13.26
N PRO A 90 8.37 -24.53 -13.08
CA PRO A 90 6.92 -24.49 -13.31
C PRO A 90 6.13 -23.67 -12.28
N GLU A 91 6.67 -23.42 -11.07
CA GLU A 91 5.98 -22.63 -10.04
C GLU A 91 6.11 -21.12 -10.24
N GLY A 92 7.01 -20.70 -11.13
CA GLY A 92 7.21 -19.30 -11.47
C GLY A 92 6.27 -18.82 -12.57
N HIS A 93 6.77 -17.96 -13.45
CA HIS A 93 6.01 -17.46 -14.61
C HIS A 93 6.53 -18.09 -15.90
N PRO A 94 5.76 -18.01 -17.01
CA PRO A 94 6.23 -18.47 -18.31
C PRO A 94 7.59 -17.85 -18.65
N ARG A 95 8.51 -18.68 -19.16
CA ARG A 95 9.85 -18.23 -19.52
C ARG A 95 9.78 -17.08 -20.52
N VAL A 96 10.36 -15.94 -20.17
CA VAL A 96 10.51 -14.78 -21.06
C VAL A 96 11.96 -14.45 -21.29
N TYR A 97 12.22 -13.84 -22.45
CA TYR A 97 13.53 -13.34 -22.84
C TYR A 97 13.53 -11.81 -22.78
N ILE A 98 14.56 -11.26 -22.14
CA ILE A 98 14.73 -9.83 -21.87
C ILE A 98 15.98 -9.37 -22.61
N ASN A 99 15.82 -8.33 -23.44
CA ASN A 99 16.92 -7.74 -24.20
C ASN A 99 17.63 -6.67 -23.38
N LEU A 100 18.96 -6.75 -23.29
CA LEU A 100 19.81 -5.84 -22.52
C LEU A 100 20.69 -4.96 -23.43
N ASP A 101 20.15 -4.58 -24.59
CA ASP A 101 20.88 -3.83 -25.61
C ASP A 101 21.11 -2.37 -25.22
N LYS A 102 20.14 -1.79 -24.51
CA LYS A 102 20.24 -0.42 -24.03
C LYS A 102 20.93 -0.41 -22.65
N PRO A 103 21.76 0.59 -22.35
CA PRO A 103 22.33 0.72 -21.01
C PRO A 103 21.22 0.94 -19.98
N GLY A 104 21.40 0.38 -18.77
CA GLY A 104 20.49 0.56 -17.64
C GLY A 104 19.77 -0.72 -17.18
N ASN A 105 18.76 -0.52 -16.32
CA ASN A 105 17.98 -1.59 -15.71
C ASN A 105 16.86 -2.04 -16.64
N HIS A 106 16.82 -3.33 -16.96
CA HIS A 106 15.72 -3.97 -17.68
C HIS A 106 14.92 -4.85 -16.73
N SER A 107 13.64 -4.56 -16.56
CA SER A 107 12.76 -5.29 -15.66
C SER A 107 12.06 -6.45 -16.35
N CYS A 108 11.95 -7.59 -15.67
CA CYS A 108 11.02 -8.65 -16.05
C CYS A 108 9.57 -8.17 -15.84
N GLY A 109 8.70 -8.34 -16.84
CA GLY A 109 7.29 -7.96 -16.77
C GLY A 109 6.44 -8.78 -15.78
N TYR A 110 6.97 -9.90 -15.26
CA TYR A 110 6.28 -10.75 -14.29
C TYR A 110 6.82 -10.52 -12.88
N CYS A 111 8.06 -10.96 -12.62
CA CYS A 111 8.65 -10.84 -11.27
C CYS A 111 9.03 -9.42 -10.87
N GLY A 112 9.15 -8.48 -11.81
CA GLY A 112 9.70 -7.14 -11.55
C GLY A 112 11.21 -7.10 -11.27
N LEU A 113 11.89 -8.26 -11.28
CA LEU A 113 13.34 -8.35 -11.11
C LEU A 113 14.04 -7.57 -12.22
N ARG A 114 15.13 -6.89 -11.85
CA ARG A 114 15.90 -6.02 -12.74
C ARG A 114 17.17 -6.73 -13.16
N PHE A 115 17.54 -6.58 -14.43
CA PHE A 115 18.76 -7.13 -15.02
C PHE A 115 19.57 -6.01 -15.66
N VAL A 116 20.88 -6.06 -15.48
CA VAL A 116 21.84 -5.09 -16.06
C VAL A 116 22.93 -5.86 -16.76
N LYS A 117 23.29 -5.42 -17.96
CA LYS A 117 24.45 -5.97 -18.65
C LYS A 117 25.72 -5.39 -18.03
N LYS A 118 26.67 -6.24 -17.64
CA LYS A 118 28.01 -5.79 -17.24
C LYS A 118 28.69 -5.15 -18.44
N ASP A 119 29.15 -3.93 -18.26
CA ASP A 119 30.07 -3.31 -19.19
C ASP A 119 31.41 -4.06 -19.10
N HIS A 120 32.03 -4.26 -20.26
CA HIS A 120 33.29 -5.00 -20.41
C HIS A 120 34.49 -4.12 -20.09
#